data_AF-A0A0G0JHG1-F1
#
_entry.id   AF-A0A0G0JHG1-F1
#
_cell.length_a   1.000
_cell.length_b   1.000
_cell.length_c   1.000
_cell.angle_alpha   90.00
_cell.angle_beta   90.00
_cell.angle_gamma   90.00
#
_symmetry.space_group_name_H-M   'P 1'
#
loop_
_entity.id
_entity.type
_entity.pdbx_description
1 polymer ?
#
loop_
_entity_poly.entity_id
_entity_poly.type
_entity_poly.pdbx_seq_one_letter_code
_entity_poly.pdbx_strand_id
1 'polypeptide(L)'
;MRIAILNKYQNKVRRGAETYVYELSRRLSKNHEVDVIADINYFDLFRKKYDVIIPTNGRWQVVITRKITWLTGSKMIVSGQSGMGWDDRINLYSFPDAFIALSSKALDWARKANPFISSVYISNGVDLNRFRNNDLRFKNGTKTILAVGAFTEQKRLNLAIDAVARLDDTKLVIAGGGGDKKQEIIDYGLKILGKDRFKLMSVPFEKMPEIYRAADVFTLPSRPTIAYADALKNALNSKWGDKPRKQAEKFSWDEIAKKYEELFKKIIK
;
A
#
# COMPACT_ATOMS: atom_id res chain seq x y z
N MET A 1 4.61 24.01 10.43
CA MET A 1 3.50 23.97 9.47
C MET A 1 2.34 23.26 10.12
N ARG A 2 1.12 23.67 9.77
CA ARG A 2 -0.12 23.00 10.14
C ARG A 2 -0.63 22.16 8.97
N ILE A 3 -0.76 20.87 9.17
CA ILE A 3 -1.06 19.89 8.11
C ILE A 3 -2.37 19.17 8.45
N ALA A 4 -3.31 19.13 7.51
CA ALA A 4 -4.50 18.30 7.61
C ALA A 4 -4.36 17.05 6.74
N ILE A 5 -4.66 15.88 7.29
CA ILE A 5 -4.77 14.62 6.53
C ILE A 5 -6.19 14.09 6.67
N LEU A 6 -6.93 13.99 5.56
CA LEU A 6 -8.35 13.67 5.57
C LEU A 6 -8.59 12.19 5.24
N ASN A 7 -8.97 11.37 6.23
CA ASN A 7 -9.21 9.93 6.06
C ASN A 7 -10.49 9.47 6.77
N LYS A 8 -11.60 9.34 6.02
CA LYS A 8 -12.92 8.94 6.55
C LYS A 8 -12.93 7.53 7.16
N TYR A 9 -12.01 6.68 6.72
CA TYR A 9 -11.90 5.28 7.11
C TYR A 9 -10.94 5.07 8.28
N GLN A 10 -10.29 6.12 8.80
CA GLN A 10 -9.32 5.98 9.88
C GLN A 10 -9.91 5.22 11.07
N ASN A 11 -9.23 4.14 11.47
CA ASN A 11 -9.60 3.23 12.56
C ASN A 11 -10.86 2.39 12.30
N LYS A 12 -11.38 2.33 11.07
CA LYS A 12 -12.61 1.59 10.74
C LYS A 12 -12.32 0.27 10.04
N VAL A 13 -11.39 0.25 9.08
CA VAL A 13 -11.22 -0.88 8.15
C VAL A 13 -9.83 -1.51 8.23
N ARG A 14 -8.87 -0.87 8.93
CA ARG A 14 -7.46 -1.25 9.07
C ARG A 14 -6.82 -1.66 7.73
N ARG A 15 -7.00 -0.84 6.69
CA ARG A 15 -6.44 -1.05 5.34
C ARG A 15 -5.12 -0.30 5.12
N GLY A 16 -4.55 -0.48 3.93
CA GLY A 16 -3.30 0.16 3.50
C GLY A 16 -3.32 1.69 3.62
N ALA A 17 -4.43 2.35 3.25
CA ALA A 17 -4.55 3.81 3.35
C ALA A 17 -4.54 4.30 4.82
N GLU A 18 -5.13 3.56 5.75
CA GLU A 18 -5.11 3.91 7.18
C GLU A 18 -3.72 3.72 7.78
N THR A 19 -3.01 2.66 7.37
CA THR A 19 -1.60 2.45 7.76
C THR A 19 -0.73 3.59 7.22
N TYR A 20 -0.92 3.98 5.97
CA TYR A 20 -0.25 5.12 5.37
C TYR A 20 -0.48 6.41 6.17
N VAL A 21 -1.73 6.73 6.50
CA VAL A 21 -2.07 7.95 7.26
C VAL A 21 -1.46 7.89 8.66
N TYR A 22 -1.58 6.76 9.36
CA TYR A 22 -1.03 6.57 10.70
C TYR A 22 0.49 6.74 10.73
N GLU A 23 1.21 6.06 9.84
CA GLU A 23 2.67 6.05 9.84
C GLU A 23 3.26 7.38 9.39
N LEU A 24 2.62 8.04 8.41
CA LEU A 24 3.04 9.35 7.93
C LEU A 24 2.74 10.45 8.95
N SER A 25 1.51 10.51 9.49
CA SER A 25 1.12 11.55 10.44
C SER A 25 1.97 11.52 11.70
N ARG A 26 2.22 10.32 12.27
CA ARG A 26 3.07 10.14 13.45
C ARG A 26 4.48 10.70 13.26
N ARG A 27 5.05 10.57 12.06
CA ARG A 27 6.40 11.06 11.75
C ARG A 27 6.44 12.55 11.49
N LEU A 28 5.49 13.06 10.71
CA LEU A 28 5.35 14.50 10.47
C LEU A 28 5.06 15.25 11.78
N SER A 29 4.34 14.65 12.72
CA SER A 29 4.03 15.23 14.04
C SER A 29 5.26 15.51 14.90
N LYS A 30 6.43 14.96 14.56
CA LYS A 30 7.69 15.29 15.26
C LYS A 30 8.10 16.75 15.04
N ASN A 31 7.78 17.31 13.87
CA ASN A 31 8.26 18.63 13.44
C ASN A 31 7.11 19.59 13.07
N HIS A 32 5.87 19.11 12.99
CA HIS A 32 4.70 19.83 12.47
C HIS A 32 3.46 19.57 13.32
N GLU A 33 2.51 20.50 13.30
CA GLU A 33 1.17 20.28 13.84
C GLU A 33 0.36 19.50 12.79
N VAL A 34 -0.07 18.27 13.12
CA VAL A 34 -0.75 17.39 12.17
C VAL A 34 -2.11 16.96 12.70
N ASP A 35 -3.16 17.37 11.99
CA ASP A 35 -4.54 17.00 12.27
C ASP A 35 -4.97 15.84 11.34
N VAL A 36 -5.23 14.66 11.90
CA VAL A 36 -5.84 13.53 11.17
C VAL A 36 -7.36 13.59 11.34
N ILE A 37 -8.07 13.91 10.26
CA ILE A 37 -9.50 14.23 10.30
C ILE A 37 -10.29 13.07 9.69
N ALA A 38 -11.00 12.33 10.55
CA ALA A 38 -11.84 11.22 10.17
C ALA A 38 -13.31 11.62 9.92
N ASP A 39 -13.83 12.55 10.75
CA ASP A 39 -15.12 13.17 10.52
C ASP A 39 -14.92 14.52 9.82
N ILE A 40 -15.17 14.53 8.51
CA ILE A 40 -14.76 15.63 7.65
C ILE A 40 -15.85 16.69 7.66
N ASN A 41 -15.69 17.68 8.54
CA ASN A 41 -16.39 18.94 8.42
C ASN A 41 -15.57 19.91 7.57
N TYR A 42 -15.96 20.10 6.31
CA TYR A 42 -15.27 20.97 5.38
C TYR A 42 -15.23 22.44 5.84
N PHE A 43 -16.19 22.87 6.67
CA PHE A 43 -16.20 24.23 7.21
C PHE A 43 -15.07 24.47 8.22
N ASP A 44 -14.67 23.43 8.97
CA ASP A 44 -13.56 23.53 9.92
C ASP A 44 -12.21 23.62 9.20
N LEU A 45 -12.12 23.06 7.98
CA LEU A 45 -10.94 23.21 7.13
C LEU A 45 -10.69 24.67 6.72
N PHE A 46 -11.77 25.45 6.51
CA PHE A 46 -11.67 26.89 6.25
C PHE A 46 -11.17 27.66 7.47
N ARG A 47 -11.69 27.33 8.66
CA ARG A 47 -11.40 28.10 9.89
C ARG A 47 -10.00 27.87 10.43
N LYS A 48 -9.52 26.63 10.40
CA LYS A 48 -8.26 26.24 11.07
C LYS A 48 -6.99 26.64 10.30
N LYS A 49 -7.10 27.19 9.08
CA LYS A 49 -5.99 27.67 8.22
C LYS A 49 -4.80 26.71 8.19
N TYR A 50 -4.88 25.69 7.35
CA TYR A 50 -3.79 24.74 7.14
C TYR A 50 -2.79 25.25 6.08
N ASP A 51 -1.52 24.93 6.23
CA ASP A 51 -0.51 25.14 5.19
C ASP A 51 -0.65 24.09 4.08
N VAL A 52 -0.92 22.84 4.47
CA VAL A 52 -1.04 21.70 3.56
C VAL A 52 -2.27 20.86 3.92
N ILE A 53 -3.04 20.45 2.92
CA ILE A 53 -4.16 19.52 3.06
C ILE A 53 -3.93 18.30 2.16
N ILE A 54 -4.00 17.10 2.75
CA ILE A 54 -3.79 15.80 2.10
C ILE A 54 -5.08 14.97 2.15
N PRO A 55 -5.93 15.00 1.11
CA PRO A 55 -7.09 14.12 1.03
C PRO A 55 -6.70 12.70 0.61
N THR A 56 -7.22 11.67 1.30
CA THR A 56 -6.85 10.26 1.03
C THR A 56 -7.99 9.37 0.55
N ASN A 57 -9.23 9.86 0.48
CA ASN A 57 -10.41 9.05 0.12
C ASN A 57 -10.85 9.24 -1.35
N GLY A 58 -10.15 10.08 -2.12
CA GLY A 58 -10.38 10.31 -3.55
C GLY A 58 -11.75 10.91 -3.90
N ARG A 59 -12.10 10.87 -5.20
CA ARG A 59 -13.43 11.20 -5.74
C ARG A 59 -13.89 12.64 -5.41
N TRP A 60 -15.11 12.83 -4.90
CA TRP A 60 -15.63 14.15 -4.57
C TRP A 60 -14.84 14.86 -3.46
N GLN A 61 -14.17 14.11 -2.57
CA GLN A 61 -13.36 14.71 -1.51
C GLN A 61 -12.26 15.59 -2.10
N VAL A 62 -11.56 15.14 -3.14
CA VAL A 62 -10.46 15.90 -3.73
C VAL A 62 -10.95 17.17 -4.41
N VAL A 63 -12.10 17.11 -5.09
CA VAL A 63 -12.72 18.28 -5.75
C VAL A 63 -13.15 19.33 -4.73
N ILE A 64 -13.82 18.91 -3.65
CA ILE A 64 -14.23 19.83 -2.58
C ILE A 64 -13.00 20.43 -1.90
N THR A 65 -12.02 19.58 -1.53
CA THR A 65 -10.77 20.03 -0.90
C THR A 65 -10.05 21.05 -1.78
N ARG A 66 -10.05 20.88 -3.11
CA ARG A 66 -9.42 21.84 -4.01
C ARG A 66 -10.06 23.22 -3.91
N LYS A 67 -11.38 23.30 -3.95
CA LYS A 67 -12.11 24.58 -3.81
C LYS A 67 -11.73 25.28 -2.50
N ILE A 68 -11.63 24.52 -1.40
CA ILE A 68 -11.20 25.06 -0.11
C ILE A 68 -9.79 25.60 -0.20
N THR A 69 -8.85 24.83 -0.77
CA THR A 69 -7.44 25.23 -0.86
C THR A 69 -7.22 26.49 -1.68
N TRP A 70 -8.01 26.71 -2.75
CA TRP A 70 -7.99 27.96 -3.49
C TRP A 70 -8.46 29.17 -2.68
N LEU A 71 -9.46 28.97 -1.82
CA LEU A 71 -10.03 30.04 -0.99
C LEU A 71 -9.16 30.34 0.23
N THR A 72 -8.48 29.35 0.79
CA THR A 72 -7.64 29.51 1.99
C THR A 72 -6.18 29.80 1.68
N GLY A 73 -5.73 29.60 0.43
CA GLY A 73 -4.32 29.64 0.03
C GLY A 73 -3.52 28.42 0.45
N SER A 74 -4.16 27.41 1.06
CA SER A 74 -3.52 26.16 1.45
C SER A 74 -3.00 25.39 0.23
N LYS A 75 -1.92 24.61 0.39
CA LYS A 75 -1.45 23.71 -0.67
C LYS A 75 -2.16 22.35 -0.58
N MET A 76 -2.50 21.79 -1.73
CA MET A 76 -3.14 20.48 -1.82
C MET A 76 -2.19 19.43 -2.38
N ILE A 77 -1.97 18.34 -1.65
CA ILE A 77 -1.17 17.20 -2.11
C ILE A 77 -2.04 15.97 -2.14
N VAL A 78 -2.06 15.26 -3.26
CA VAL A 78 -2.85 14.02 -3.41
C VAL A 78 -1.91 12.84 -3.64
N SER A 79 -2.11 11.77 -2.86
CA SER A 79 -1.38 10.51 -3.02
C SER A 79 -2.25 9.49 -3.76
N GLY A 80 -1.72 8.90 -4.83
CA GLY A 80 -2.41 7.93 -5.70
C GLY A 80 -2.57 6.54 -5.06
N GLN A 81 -3.30 6.47 -3.95
CA GLN A 81 -3.54 5.23 -3.19
C GLN A 81 -4.53 4.28 -3.88
N SER A 82 -5.38 4.79 -4.78
CA SER A 82 -6.36 3.98 -5.53
C SER A 82 -5.75 3.22 -6.71
N GLY A 83 -4.60 3.68 -7.20
CA GLY A 83 -3.90 3.10 -8.35
C GLY A 83 -4.38 3.65 -9.69
N MET A 84 -3.60 3.34 -10.74
CA MET A 84 -3.79 3.85 -12.10
C MET A 84 -5.18 3.49 -12.64
N GLY A 85 -6.07 4.47 -12.70
CA GLY A 85 -7.46 4.26 -13.07
C GLY A 85 -8.27 5.55 -12.98
N TRP A 86 -9.60 5.40 -12.96
CA TRP A 86 -10.54 6.52 -12.97
C TRP A 86 -10.39 7.43 -11.73
N ASP A 87 -10.24 6.84 -10.53
CA ASP A 87 -10.11 7.61 -9.30
C ASP A 87 -8.83 8.47 -9.30
N ASP A 88 -7.69 7.93 -9.73
CA ASP A 88 -6.46 8.70 -9.82
C ASP A 88 -6.48 9.72 -10.97
N ARG A 89 -7.29 9.52 -12.02
CA ARG A 89 -7.55 10.56 -13.02
C ARG A 89 -8.30 11.72 -12.39
N ILE A 90 -9.36 11.47 -11.61
CA ILE A 90 -10.07 12.54 -10.88
C ILE A 90 -9.09 13.28 -9.95
N ASN A 91 -8.22 12.56 -9.24
CA ASN A 91 -7.19 13.15 -8.40
C ASN A 91 -6.28 14.10 -9.20
N LEU A 92 -5.80 13.70 -10.36
CA LEU A 92 -4.96 14.53 -11.23
C LEU A 92 -5.71 15.74 -11.81
N TYR A 93 -6.96 15.55 -12.25
CA TYR A 93 -7.79 16.63 -12.80
C TYR A 93 -8.47 17.51 -11.74
N SER A 94 -8.25 17.22 -10.45
CA SER A 94 -8.53 18.16 -9.37
C SER A 94 -7.44 19.25 -9.24
N PHE A 95 -6.40 19.22 -10.08
CA PHE A 95 -5.29 20.17 -10.13
C PHE A 95 -4.60 20.40 -8.77
N PRO A 96 -4.14 19.36 -8.06
CA PRO A 96 -3.40 19.54 -6.82
C PRO A 96 -2.05 20.22 -7.06
N ASP A 97 -1.49 20.85 -6.03
CA ASP A 97 -0.15 21.45 -6.08
C ASP A 97 0.95 20.39 -6.30
N ALA A 98 0.71 19.16 -5.81
CA ALA A 98 1.49 18.00 -6.19
C ALA A 98 0.67 16.70 -6.17
N PHE A 99 0.93 15.84 -7.14
CA PHE A 99 0.45 14.46 -7.15
C PHE A 99 1.59 13.49 -6.82
N ILE A 100 1.37 12.60 -5.87
CA ILE A 100 2.32 11.59 -5.44
C ILE A 100 1.94 10.25 -6.07
N ALA A 101 2.78 9.79 -6.99
CA ALA A 101 2.70 8.45 -7.56
C ALA A 101 3.48 7.45 -6.69
N LEU A 102 2.92 6.26 -6.47
CA LEU A 102 3.52 5.24 -5.58
C LEU A 102 4.53 4.31 -6.27
N SER A 103 4.76 4.47 -7.57
CA SER A 103 5.76 3.73 -8.36
C SER A 103 6.20 4.54 -9.59
N SER A 104 7.34 4.20 -10.17
CA SER A 104 7.80 4.79 -11.44
C SER A 104 6.75 4.65 -12.56
N LYS A 105 6.16 3.45 -12.70
CA LYS A 105 5.08 3.22 -13.68
C LYS A 105 3.87 4.13 -13.44
N ALA A 106 3.46 4.32 -12.19
CA ALA A 106 2.36 5.21 -11.85
C ALA A 106 2.72 6.69 -12.10
N LEU A 107 3.99 7.07 -11.92
CA LEU A 107 4.48 8.40 -12.22
C LEU A 107 4.42 8.70 -13.73
N ASP A 108 4.92 7.77 -14.55
CA ASP A 108 4.88 7.89 -16.00
C ASP A 108 3.44 7.95 -16.52
N TRP A 109 2.56 7.13 -15.95
CA TRP A 109 1.13 7.18 -16.25
C TRP A 109 0.51 8.52 -15.85
N ALA A 110 0.81 9.03 -14.65
CA ALA A 110 0.26 10.29 -14.15
C ALA A 110 0.68 11.48 -15.02
N ARG A 111 1.97 11.54 -15.41
CA ARG A 111 2.50 12.57 -16.31
C ARG A 111 1.85 12.56 -17.69
N LYS A 112 1.52 11.38 -18.21
CA LYS A 112 0.76 11.24 -19.46
C LYS A 112 -0.70 11.61 -19.30
N ALA A 113 -1.31 11.26 -18.15
CA ALA A 113 -2.71 11.51 -17.89
C ALA A 113 -3.01 13.00 -17.64
N ASN A 114 -2.14 13.73 -16.94
CA ASN A 114 -2.22 15.18 -16.81
C ASN A 114 -0.80 15.79 -16.76
N PRO A 115 -0.26 16.29 -17.89
CA PRO A 115 1.09 16.84 -17.95
C PRO A 115 1.25 18.19 -17.25
N PHE A 116 0.14 18.85 -16.88
CA PHE A 116 0.16 20.17 -16.26
C PHE A 116 0.37 20.14 -14.73
N ILE A 117 0.37 18.95 -14.12
CA ILE A 117 0.50 18.80 -12.67
C ILE A 117 1.86 18.24 -12.29
N SER A 118 2.47 18.86 -11.29
CA SER A 118 3.70 18.38 -10.67
C SER A 118 3.47 16.99 -10.07
N SER A 119 3.97 15.96 -10.74
CA SER A 119 3.88 14.58 -10.30
C SER A 119 5.25 14.10 -9.84
N VAL A 120 5.31 13.51 -8.63
CA VAL A 120 6.54 13.01 -8.01
C VAL A 120 6.39 11.56 -7.57
N TYR A 121 7.49 10.81 -7.55
CA TYR A 121 7.51 9.44 -7.04
C TYR A 121 7.87 9.42 -5.54
N ILE A 122 6.90 9.04 -4.71
CA ILE A 122 7.13 8.68 -3.30
C ILE A 122 6.31 7.42 -3.02
N SER A 123 6.97 6.30 -2.70
CA SER A 123 6.28 5.06 -2.37
C SER A 123 5.70 5.08 -0.95
N ASN A 124 4.85 4.10 -0.64
CA ASN A 124 4.56 3.77 0.75
C ASN A 124 5.83 3.28 1.45
N GLY A 125 5.87 3.49 2.77
CA GLY A 125 6.99 3.07 3.60
C GLY A 125 6.79 1.69 4.23
N VAL A 126 7.89 1.17 4.80
CA VAL A 126 7.92 -0.08 5.57
C VAL A 126 8.34 0.22 7.01
N ASP A 127 7.64 -0.38 7.97
CA ASP A 127 8.08 -0.38 9.36
C ASP A 127 9.12 -1.49 9.57
N LEU A 128 10.38 -1.07 9.56
CA LEU A 128 11.55 -1.94 9.75
C LEU A 128 11.61 -2.60 11.13
N ASN A 129 10.93 -2.06 12.13
CA ASN A 129 10.88 -2.62 13.48
C ASN A 129 9.80 -3.67 13.62
N ARG A 130 8.68 -3.49 12.93
CA ARG A 130 7.59 -4.46 12.84
C ARG A 130 7.97 -5.68 11.99
N PHE A 131 8.61 -5.44 10.84
CA PHE A 131 9.05 -6.50 9.92
C PHE A 131 10.54 -6.83 10.10
N ARG A 132 10.88 -7.40 11.26
CA ARG A 132 12.22 -7.89 11.58
C ARG A 132 12.35 -9.38 11.27
N ASN A 133 13.55 -9.77 10.83
CA ASN A 133 13.96 -11.17 10.79
C ASN A 133 14.33 -11.62 12.20
N ASN A 134 13.51 -12.48 12.78
CA ASN A 134 13.80 -13.26 13.99
C ASN A 134 13.51 -14.73 13.65
N ASP A 135 14.06 -15.69 14.41
CA ASP A 135 14.09 -17.15 14.09
C ASP A 135 12.74 -17.91 14.10
N LEU A 136 11.61 -17.24 13.92
CA LEU A 136 10.30 -17.88 13.84
C LEU A 136 10.07 -18.45 12.44
N ARG A 137 10.19 -19.77 12.29
CA ARG A 137 9.78 -20.52 11.08
C ARG A 137 8.58 -21.41 11.41
N PHE A 138 7.74 -21.76 10.42
CA PHE A 138 6.80 -22.87 10.58
C PHE A 138 7.63 -24.13 10.86
N LYS A 139 7.71 -24.54 12.13
CA LYS A 139 8.36 -25.77 12.54
C LYS A 139 7.51 -26.93 12.06
N ASN A 140 7.77 -27.52 10.89
CA ASN A 140 7.09 -28.77 10.48
C ASN A 140 7.68 -29.53 9.27
N GLY A 141 8.96 -29.37 8.92
CA GLY A 141 9.64 -30.14 7.86
C GLY A 141 9.15 -29.88 6.41
N THR A 142 7.89 -29.44 6.26
CA THR A 142 7.18 -29.13 5.02
C THR A 142 7.41 -27.67 4.63
N LYS A 143 7.69 -27.44 3.34
CA LYS A 143 7.87 -26.07 2.82
C LYS A 143 6.54 -25.34 2.75
N THR A 144 6.49 -24.13 3.27
CA THR A 144 5.28 -23.30 3.26
C THR A 144 5.45 -22.10 2.35
N ILE A 145 4.61 -22.00 1.32
CA ILE A 145 4.48 -20.85 0.44
C ILE A 145 3.34 -19.97 0.95
N LEU A 146 3.60 -18.68 1.09
CA LEU A 146 2.62 -17.67 1.50
C LEU A 146 2.22 -16.78 0.32
N ALA A 147 0.91 -16.64 0.10
CA ALA A 147 0.34 -15.61 -0.75
C ALA A 147 -0.48 -14.62 0.09
N VAL A 148 -0.31 -13.32 -0.14
CA VAL A 148 -1.03 -12.26 0.63
C VAL A 148 -1.79 -11.31 -0.29
N GLY A 149 -3.06 -11.07 0.00
CA GLY A 149 -3.85 -10.07 -0.73
C GLY A 149 -5.34 -10.09 -0.41
N ALA A 150 -6.07 -9.11 -0.96
CA ALA A 150 -7.53 -9.15 -0.96
C ALA A 150 -8.04 -10.34 -1.78
N PHE A 151 -9.21 -10.89 -1.43
CA PHE A 151 -9.81 -12.01 -2.14
C PHE A 151 -10.57 -11.50 -3.37
N THR A 152 -9.83 -11.00 -4.36
CA THR A 152 -10.38 -10.47 -5.61
C THR A 152 -9.70 -11.11 -6.81
N GLU A 153 -10.39 -11.11 -7.95
CA GLU A 153 -9.90 -11.67 -9.22
C GLU A 153 -8.52 -11.12 -9.62
N GLN A 154 -8.32 -9.80 -9.42
CA GLN A 154 -7.07 -9.13 -9.75
C GLN A 154 -5.85 -9.67 -9.00
N LYS A 155 -6.04 -10.29 -7.83
CA LYS A 155 -4.94 -10.92 -7.07
C LYS A 155 -4.53 -12.28 -7.62
N ARG A 156 -5.37 -12.91 -8.45
CA ARG A 156 -5.08 -14.15 -9.20
C ARG A 156 -4.56 -15.26 -8.29
N LEU A 157 -5.17 -15.38 -7.11
CA LEU A 157 -4.73 -16.29 -6.06
C LEU A 157 -4.89 -17.78 -6.44
N ASN A 158 -5.78 -18.06 -7.40
CA ASN A 158 -5.88 -19.37 -8.08
C ASN A 158 -4.54 -19.81 -8.70
N LEU A 159 -3.76 -18.89 -9.27
CA LEU A 159 -2.46 -19.26 -9.87
C LEU A 159 -1.44 -19.71 -8.83
N ALA A 160 -1.53 -19.22 -7.59
CA ALA A 160 -0.70 -19.74 -6.51
C ALA A 160 -1.11 -21.18 -6.15
N ILE A 161 -2.41 -21.47 -6.13
CA ILE A 161 -2.94 -22.83 -5.91
C ILE A 161 -2.41 -23.77 -7.02
N ASP A 162 -2.57 -23.39 -8.28
CA ASP A 162 -2.12 -24.18 -9.44
C ASP A 162 -0.61 -24.41 -9.45
N ALA A 163 0.17 -23.41 -9.06
CA ALA A 163 1.61 -23.53 -8.97
C ALA A 163 2.04 -24.50 -7.87
N VAL A 164 1.42 -24.42 -6.68
CA VAL A 164 1.74 -25.33 -5.55
C VAL A 164 1.27 -26.76 -5.82
N ALA A 165 0.20 -26.94 -6.59
CA ALA A 165 -0.28 -28.27 -6.98
C ALA A 165 0.76 -29.09 -7.76
N ARG A 166 1.72 -28.43 -8.41
CA ARG A 166 2.81 -29.05 -9.17
C ARG A 166 4.05 -29.36 -8.33
N LEU A 167 4.03 -29.02 -7.05
CA LEU A 167 5.13 -29.24 -6.13
C LEU A 167 4.77 -30.36 -5.16
N ASP A 168 5.73 -31.20 -4.82
CA ASP A 168 5.59 -32.20 -3.76
C ASP A 168 5.90 -31.58 -2.40
N ASP A 169 5.32 -32.16 -1.33
CA ASP A 169 5.59 -31.82 0.08
C ASP A 169 5.54 -30.32 0.44
N THR A 170 4.71 -29.55 -0.28
CA THR A 170 4.64 -28.10 -0.17
C THR A 170 3.22 -27.65 0.19
N LYS A 171 3.11 -26.79 1.20
CA LYS A 171 1.85 -26.20 1.68
C LYS A 171 1.68 -24.78 1.13
N LEU A 172 0.43 -24.41 0.84
CA LEU A 172 0.03 -23.07 0.49
C LEU A 172 -0.80 -22.46 1.62
N VAL A 173 -0.33 -21.33 2.13
CA VAL A 173 -1.10 -20.44 3.00
C VAL A 173 -1.50 -19.20 2.22
N ILE A 174 -2.79 -18.90 2.17
CA ILE A 174 -3.31 -17.63 1.65
C ILE A 174 -3.78 -16.78 2.84
N ALA A 175 -3.17 -15.62 3.03
CA ALA A 175 -3.53 -14.70 4.11
C ALA A 175 -4.06 -13.37 3.55
N GLY A 176 -5.17 -12.88 4.09
CA GLY A 176 -5.71 -11.58 3.66
C GLY A 176 -7.15 -11.33 4.09
N GLY A 177 -7.79 -10.38 3.44
CA GLY A 177 -9.16 -10.01 3.80
C GLY A 177 -9.82 -9.10 2.79
N GLY A 178 -11.14 -9.01 2.88
CA GLY A 178 -11.98 -8.31 1.92
C GLY A 178 -12.02 -8.99 0.55
N GLY A 179 -12.87 -8.48 -0.33
CA GLY A 179 -13.16 -9.09 -1.63
C GLY A 179 -14.24 -10.16 -1.57
N ASP A 180 -14.80 -10.47 -2.73
CA ASP A 180 -15.94 -11.35 -2.97
C ASP A 180 -15.54 -12.79 -3.32
N LYS A 181 -14.26 -13.03 -3.66
CA LYS A 181 -13.74 -14.34 -4.10
C LYS A 181 -13.33 -15.28 -2.97
N LYS A 182 -13.63 -14.96 -1.71
CA LYS A 182 -13.14 -15.75 -0.56
C LYS A 182 -13.55 -17.23 -0.65
N GLN A 183 -14.84 -17.48 -0.85
CA GLN A 183 -15.37 -18.84 -0.86
C GLN A 183 -14.85 -19.63 -2.08
N GLU A 184 -14.85 -19.00 -3.26
CA GLU A 184 -14.30 -19.59 -4.48
C GLU A 184 -12.84 -20.04 -4.31
N ILE A 185 -12.00 -19.22 -3.66
CA ILE A 185 -10.60 -19.56 -3.38
C ILE A 185 -10.50 -20.73 -2.38
N ILE A 186 -11.37 -20.77 -1.37
CA ILE A 186 -11.39 -21.88 -0.39
C ILE A 186 -11.75 -23.18 -1.09
N ASP A 187 -12.84 -23.20 -1.83
CA ASP A 187 -13.36 -24.39 -2.51
C ASP A 187 -12.36 -24.91 -3.53
N TYR A 188 -11.76 -24.00 -4.31
CA TYR A 188 -10.74 -24.37 -5.29
C TYR A 188 -9.45 -24.90 -4.63
N GLY A 189 -8.96 -24.23 -3.59
CA GLY A 189 -7.76 -24.65 -2.86
C GLY A 189 -7.93 -26.02 -2.21
N LEU A 190 -9.07 -26.27 -1.57
CA LEU A 190 -9.38 -27.57 -0.97
C LEU A 190 -9.56 -28.66 -2.03
N LYS A 191 -10.17 -28.35 -3.17
CA LYS A 191 -10.33 -29.30 -4.29
C LYS A 191 -8.98 -29.74 -4.87
N ILE A 192 -8.04 -28.80 -5.06
CA ILE A 192 -6.78 -29.06 -5.75
C ILE A 192 -5.69 -29.59 -4.81
N LEU A 193 -5.60 -29.06 -3.60
CA LEU A 193 -4.50 -29.34 -2.67
C LEU A 193 -4.92 -30.18 -1.45
N GLY A 194 -6.23 -30.27 -1.17
CA GLY A 194 -6.73 -30.91 0.04
C GLY A 194 -6.49 -30.10 1.32
N LYS A 195 -7.05 -30.58 2.43
CA LYS A 195 -7.00 -29.90 3.75
C LYS A 195 -5.59 -29.87 4.35
N ASP A 196 -4.73 -30.81 3.98
CA ASP A 196 -3.38 -30.94 4.56
C ASP A 196 -2.36 -29.98 3.94
N ARG A 197 -2.60 -29.56 2.69
CA ARG A 197 -1.68 -28.70 1.93
C ARG A 197 -2.21 -27.29 1.70
N PHE A 198 -3.46 -26.99 2.02
CA PHE A 198 -4.05 -25.68 1.79
C PHE A 198 -4.69 -25.08 3.03
N LYS A 199 -4.39 -23.81 3.29
CA LYS A 199 -5.05 -23.02 4.33
C LYS A 199 -5.28 -21.59 3.86
N LEU A 200 -6.53 -21.13 3.94
CA LEU A 200 -6.86 -19.71 3.81
C LEU A 200 -7.15 -19.13 5.20
N MET A 201 -6.61 -17.95 5.50
CA MET A 201 -6.79 -17.27 6.77
C MET A 201 -7.07 -15.78 6.59
N SER A 202 -7.98 -15.27 7.41
CA SER A 202 -8.15 -13.83 7.59
C SER A 202 -7.34 -13.38 8.80
N VAL A 203 -6.34 -12.54 8.56
CA VAL A 203 -5.33 -12.17 9.57
C VAL A 203 -5.34 -10.66 9.75
N PRO A 204 -5.48 -10.15 10.99
CA PRO A 204 -5.33 -8.73 11.29
C PRO A 204 -3.94 -8.22 10.88
N PHE A 205 -3.84 -6.96 10.47
CA PHE A 205 -2.59 -6.35 10.01
C PHE A 205 -1.44 -6.51 11.01
N GLU A 206 -1.76 -6.42 12.31
CA GLU A 206 -0.82 -6.51 13.41
C GLU A 206 -0.19 -7.91 13.54
N LYS A 207 -0.87 -8.94 13.05
CA LYS A 207 -0.43 -10.34 13.06
C LYS A 207 0.27 -10.77 11.77
N MET A 208 0.20 -9.98 10.70
CA MET A 208 0.88 -10.27 9.44
C MET A 208 2.38 -10.52 9.57
N PRO A 209 3.17 -9.79 10.41
CA PRO A 209 4.59 -10.07 10.56
C PRO A 209 4.89 -11.50 11.05
N GLU A 210 4.03 -12.08 11.90
CA GLU A 210 4.18 -13.46 12.37
C GLU A 210 4.01 -14.46 11.21
N ILE A 211 3.03 -14.22 10.34
CA ILE A 211 2.74 -15.06 9.17
C ILE A 211 3.85 -14.97 8.11
N TYR A 212 4.34 -13.76 7.83
CA TYR A 212 5.46 -13.57 6.90
C TYR A 212 6.73 -14.28 7.37
N ARG A 213 7.05 -14.21 8.67
CA ARG A 213 8.22 -14.87 9.24
C ARG A 213 8.11 -16.39 9.15
N ALA A 214 6.93 -16.91 9.42
CA ALA A 214 6.74 -18.35 9.48
C ALA A 214 6.90 -19.03 8.10
N ALA A 215 6.56 -18.33 7.00
CA ALA A 215 6.66 -18.87 5.64
C ALA A 215 8.10 -19.02 5.14
N ASP A 216 8.35 -20.04 4.29
CA ASP A 216 9.63 -20.23 3.62
C ASP A 216 9.77 -19.32 2.39
N VAL A 217 8.69 -19.14 1.64
CA VAL A 217 8.66 -18.40 0.37
C VAL A 217 7.39 -17.55 0.30
N PHE A 218 7.52 -16.32 -0.20
CA PHE A 218 6.39 -15.45 -0.50
C PHE A 218 6.12 -15.41 -2.01
N THR A 219 4.85 -15.43 -2.41
CA THR A 219 4.41 -15.26 -3.79
C THR A 219 3.24 -14.28 -3.91
N LEU A 220 3.17 -13.57 -5.03
CA LEU A 220 2.07 -12.64 -5.31
C LEU A 220 1.80 -12.57 -6.83
N PRO A 221 0.94 -13.45 -7.38
CA PRO A 221 0.68 -13.58 -8.82
C PRO A 221 -0.17 -12.46 -9.43
N SER A 222 -0.16 -11.27 -8.82
CA SER A 222 -1.06 -10.15 -9.13
C SER A 222 -0.78 -9.43 -10.46
N ARG A 223 0.27 -9.81 -11.21
CA ARG A 223 0.56 -9.23 -12.53
C ARG A 223 0.65 -10.31 -13.62
N PRO A 224 -0.10 -10.16 -14.73
CA PRO A 224 -0.06 -11.12 -15.84
C PRO A 224 1.09 -10.90 -16.83
N THR A 225 2.03 -10.00 -16.55
CA THR A 225 3.03 -9.54 -17.52
C THR A 225 4.33 -10.35 -17.46
N ILE A 226 5.09 -10.36 -18.57
CA ILE A 226 6.46 -10.94 -18.70
C ILE A 226 7.38 -10.52 -17.56
N ALA A 227 7.25 -9.28 -17.07
CA ALA A 227 7.98 -8.78 -15.91
C ALA A 227 7.84 -9.65 -14.64
N TYR A 228 6.73 -10.39 -14.49
CA TYR A 228 6.56 -11.35 -13.40
C TYR A 228 7.41 -12.60 -13.59
N ALA A 229 7.46 -13.14 -14.82
CA ALA A 229 8.31 -14.27 -15.15
C ALA A 229 9.80 -13.92 -14.98
N ASP A 230 10.21 -12.73 -15.40
CA ASP A 230 11.59 -12.24 -15.21
C ASP A 230 11.89 -12.01 -13.73
N ALA A 231 10.95 -11.48 -12.95
CA ALA A 231 11.10 -11.35 -11.51
C ALA A 231 11.30 -12.71 -10.82
N LEU A 232 10.56 -13.75 -11.24
CA LEU A 232 10.73 -15.12 -10.75
C LEU A 232 12.09 -15.71 -11.15
N LYS A 233 12.54 -15.54 -12.40
CA LYS A 233 13.86 -15.98 -12.84
C LYS A 233 14.98 -15.30 -12.04
N ASN A 234 14.88 -13.98 -11.88
CA ASN A 234 15.84 -13.20 -11.08
C ASN A 234 15.82 -13.64 -9.61
N ALA A 235 14.63 -13.93 -9.08
CA ALA A 235 14.47 -14.43 -7.72
C ALA A 235 15.17 -15.78 -7.50
N LEU A 236 15.01 -16.73 -8.43
CA LEU A 236 15.63 -18.05 -8.38
C LEU A 236 17.16 -17.98 -8.45
N ASN A 237 17.70 -17.09 -9.28
CA ASN A 237 19.15 -16.94 -9.46
C ASN A 237 19.81 -16.04 -8.40
N SER A 238 19.03 -15.44 -7.51
CA SER A 238 19.54 -14.48 -6.52
C SER A 238 19.99 -15.17 -5.23
N LYS A 239 21.25 -14.96 -4.86
CA LYS A 239 21.68 -15.14 -3.46
C LYS A 239 21.05 -14.01 -2.63
N TRP A 240 19.96 -14.32 -1.94
CA TRP A 240 19.12 -13.33 -1.26
C TRP A 240 19.81 -12.69 -0.08
N GLY A 241 20.34 -13.48 0.86
CA GLY A 241 20.95 -12.97 2.10
C GLY A 241 20.10 -11.85 2.71
N ASP A 242 20.74 -10.71 3.01
CA ASP A 242 20.09 -9.53 3.56
C ASP A 242 19.62 -8.51 2.50
N LYS A 243 19.66 -8.85 1.21
CA LYS A 243 19.27 -7.92 0.13
C LYS A 243 17.82 -7.40 0.24
N PRO A 244 16.80 -8.24 0.56
CA PRO A 244 15.44 -7.74 0.73
C PRO A 244 15.33 -6.70 1.85
N ARG A 245 16.07 -6.89 2.94
CA ARG A 245 16.09 -5.98 4.09
C ARG A 245 16.75 -4.65 3.72
N LYS A 246 17.95 -4.69 3.14
CA LYS A 246 18.64 -3.48 2.64
C LYS A 246 17.81 -2.71 1.62
N GLN A 247 17.02 -3.42 0.81
CA GLN A 247 16.08 -2.78 -0.11
C GLN A 247 14.92 -2.12 0.65
N ALA A 248 14.32 -2.78 1.64
CA ALA A 248 13.26 -2.22 2.46
C ALA A 248 13.72 -0.97 3.25
N GLU A 249 14.98 -0.93 3.68
CA GLU A 249 15.56 0.21 4.41
C GLU A 249 15.51 1.52 3.63
N LYS A 250 15.70 1.45 2.30
CA LYS A 250 15.56 2.62 1.40
C LYS A 250 14.13 3.18 1.34
N PHE A 251 13.15 2.40 1.78
CA PHE A 251 11.73 2.75 1.83
C PHE A 251 11.21 2.71 3.27
N SER A 252 12.07 2.91 4.27
CA SER A 252 11.59 3.05 5.64
C SER A 252 10.62 4.22 5.74
N TRP A 253 9.63 4.14 6.62
CA TRP A 253 8.71 5.27 6.81
C TRP A 253 9.40 6.57 7.23
N ASP A 254 10.57 6.51 7.87
CA ASP A 254 11.37 7.70 8.19
C ASP A 254 11.94 8.35 6.92
N GLU A 255 12.46 7.54 5.98
CA GLU A 255 12.90 8.03 4.67
C GLU A 255 11.73 8.54 3.81
N ILE A 256 10.57 7.89 3.89
CA ILE A 256 9.37 8.36 3.19
C ILE A 256 8.88 9.69 3.76
N ALA A 257 8.83 9.85 5.09
CA ALA A 257 8.42 11.11 5.73
C ALA A 257 9.34 12.27 5.33
N LYS A 258 10.66 12.07 5.27
CA LYS A 258 11.62 13.08 4.79
C LYS A 258 11.30 13.55 3.36
N LYS A 259 10.96 12.63 2.46
CA LYS A 259 10.57 12.98 1.07
C LYS A 259 9.29 13.83 1.03
N TYR A 260 8.34 13.59 1.94
CA TYR A 260 7.17 14.46 2.08
C TYR A 260 7.57 15.84 2.60
N GLU A 261 8.42 15.94 3.62
CA GLU A 261 8.92 17.23 4.12
C GLU A 261 9.66 18.04 3.04
N GLU A 262 10.49 17.39 2.22
CA GLU A 262 11.15 18.01 1.07
C GLU A 262 10.16 18.51 0.03
N LEU A 263 9.09 17.75 -0.23
CA LEU A 263 8.03 18.19 -1.12
C LEU A 263 7.29 19.40 -0.56
N PHE A 264 6.95 19.40 0.74
CA PHE A 264 6.29 20.53 1.40
C PHE A 264 7.12 21.81 1.27
N LYS A 265 8.43 21.72 1.53
CA LYS A 265 9.39 22.83 1.37
C LYS A 265 9.47 23.35 -0.07
N LYS A 266 9.20 22.51 -1.08
CA LYS A 266 9.21 22.92 -2.49
C LYS A 266 7.93 23.66 -2.89
N ILE A 267 6.77 23.25 -2.36
CA ILE A 267 5.46 23.78 -2.80
C ILE A 267 4.99 25.00 -1.99
N ILE A 268 5.51 25.21 -0.78
CA ILE A 268 5.14 26.33 0.10
C ILE A 268 5.95 27.60 -0.19
N LYS A 269 7.04 27.49 -0.96
CA LYS A 269 7.80 28.66 -1.44
C LYS A 269 6.96 29.59 -2.29
#